data_AF-A0A316PXF0-F1
#
_entry.id   AF-A0A316PXF0-F1
#
_cell.length_a   1.000
_cell.length_b   1.000
_cell.length_c   1.000
_cell.angle_alpha   90.00
_cell.angle_beta   90.00
_cell.angle_gamma   90.00
#
_symmetry.space_group_name_H-M   'P 1'
#
loop_
_entity.id
_entity.type
_entity.pdbx_description
1 polymer ?
#
loop_
_entity_poly.entity_id
_entity_poly.type
_entity_poly.pdbx_seq_one_letter_code
_entity_poly.pdbx_strand_id
1 'polypeptide(L)'
;MTLSDFFKLIRHYIKMVIIVPVVCAFVATAVVAAIPPTYIAKATLLTNGDIALAGGYAQNEASTFSKNGIEGSSTTDTAYKTITIKAEGSDYGGCIAAANATVLAAAEDYREANVQASISTNEAISADNASPSIWRTTLMALFAGLFVAICLIVLIDILKTPIKSKSDIEAAADLPVIGTIPNRDRGERLLANIRFICDEPPSTIAVVPVGLTGSTLTCAELTSALEHSKVSVSRVQGNAHAEGFNHVSLPGIVTIIECAPLSEGVGAVYIAKEADITILCATEWRDSRKALAAIVEEFRFAKIKLGGVVFLTSRYPEKSLF
;
A
#
# COMPACT_ATOMS: atom_id res chain seq x y z
N MET A 1 0.30 15.92 -1.20
CA MET A 1 1.52 15.08 -1.31
C MET A 1 2.32 15.60 -2.50
N THR A 2 3.62 15.79 -2.35
CA THR A 2 4.49 16.07 -3.52
C THR A 2 4.86 14.76 -4.22
N LEU A 3 5.26 14.81 -5.50
CA LEU A 3 5.77 13.64 -6.22
C LEU A 3 6.98 13.01 -5.49
N SER A 4 7.81 13.84 -4.86
CA SER A 4 8.96 13.39 -4.07
C SER A 4 8.53 12.53 -2.88
N ASP A 5 7.46 12.93 -2.18
CA ASP A 5 6.93 12.18 -1.04
C ASP A 5 6.38 10.82 -1.46
N PHE A 6 5.77 10.76 -2.64
CA PHE A 6 5.24 9.54 -3.19
C PHE A 6 6.35 8.53 -3.54
N PHE A 7 7.43 9.00 -4.18
CA PHE A 7 8.59 8.13 -4.45
C PHE A 7 9.29 7.64 -3.18
N LYS A 8 9.41 8.49 -2.16
CA LYS A 8 9.92 8.08 -0.85
C LYS A 8 9.06 6.99 -0.22
N LEU A 9 7.74 7.15 -0.31
CA LEU A 9 6.77 6.20 0.22
C LEU A 9 6.82 4.85 -0.51
N ILE A 10 6.90 4.84 -1.84
CA ILE A 10 7.12 3.63 -2.64
C ILE A 10 8.43 2.96 -2.23
N ARG A 11 9.52 3.72 -2.11
CA ARG A 11 10.83 3.16 -1.76
C ARG A 11 10.82 2.53 -0.37
N HIS A 12 10.14 3.15 0.59
CA HIS A 12 10.00 2.62 1.94
C HIS A 12 9.17 1.32 1.96
N TYR A 13 8.04 1.28 1.23
CA TYR A 13 7.14 0.14 1.18
C TYR A 13 7.35 -0.77 -0.04
N ILE A 14 8.54 -0.76 -0.65
CA ILE A 14 8.81 -1.48 -1.91
C ILE A 14 8.53 -2.98 -1.82
N LYS A 15 8.72 -3.57 -0.64
CA LYS A 15 8.36 -4.97 -0.37
C LYS A 15 6.87 -5.21 -0.55
N MET A 16 6.00 -4.33 -0.04
CA MET A 16 4.55 -4.46 -0.26
C MET A 16 4.17 -4.26 -1.72
N VAL A 17 4.79 -3.29 -2.41
CA VAL A 17 4.58 -3.03 -3.84
C VAL A 17 4.90 -4.24 -4.70
N ILE A 18 5.85 -5.09 -4.29
CA ILE A 18 6.23 -6.31 -5.03
C ILE A 18 5.41 -7.52 -4.56
N ILE A 19 5.23 -7.70 -3.25
CA ILE A 19 4.59 -8.88 -2.68
C ILE A 19 3.10 -8.94 -3.07
N VAL A 20 2.37 -7.83 -2.95
CA VAL A 20 0.92 -7.82 -3.20
C VAL A 20 0.58 -8.21 -4.65
N PRO A 21 1.20 -7.63 -5.70
CA PRO A 21 0.95 -8.06 -7.08
C PRO A 21 1.33 -9.51 -7.35
N VAL A 22 2.44 -9.98 -6.78
CA VAL A 22 2.90 -11.37 -6.96
C VAL A 22 1.90 -12.34 -6.34
N VAL A 23 1.40 -12.05 -5.14
CA VAL A 23 0.35 -12.86 -4.49
C VAL A 23 -0.93 -12.83 -5.31
N CYS A 24 -1.38 -11.66 -5.78
CA CYS A 24 -2.56 -11.55 -6.64
C CYS A 24 -2.41 -12.36 -7.94
N ALA A 25 -1.25 -12.28 -8.60
CA ALA A 25 -0.96 -13.03 -9.81
C ALA A 25 -0.93 -14.54 -9.57
N PHE A 26 -0.34 -14.99 -8.45
CA PHE A 26 -0.32 -16.40 -8.07
C PHE A 26 -1.73 -16.93 -7.80
N VAL A 27 -2.53 -16.19 -7.03
CA VAL A 27 -3.93 -16.54 -6.73
C VAL A 27 -4.75 -16.61 -8.02
N ALA A 28 -4.65 -15.61 -8.90
CA ALA A 28 -5.37 -15.62 -10.17
C ALA A 28 -4.97 -16.81 -11.06
N THR A 29 -3.67 -17.14 -11.10
CA THR A 29 -3.16 -18.29 -11.86
C THR A 29 -3.70 -19.61 -11.28
N ALA A 30 -3.70 -19.77 -9.96
CA ALA A 30 -4.23 -20.95 -9.29
C ALA A 30 -5.74 -21.11 -9.51
N VAL A 31 -6.51 -20.01 -9.46
CA VAL A 31 -7.94 -20.02 -9.74
C VAL A 31 -8.20 -20.45 -11.19
N VAL A 32 -7.50 -19.87 -12.17
CA VAL A 32 -7.69 -20.23 -13.58
C VAL A 32 -7.25 -21.67 -13.85
N ALA A 33 -6.18 -22.15 -13.21
CA ALA A 33 -5.73 -23.54 -13.34
C ALA A 33 -6.70 -24.55 -12.70
N ALA A 34 -7.52 -24.13 -11.74
CA ALA A 34 -8.55 -24.97 -11.12
C ALA A 34 -9.86 -25.01 -11.92
N ILE A 35 -10.07 -24.07 -12.86
CA ILE A 35 -11.24 -24.06 -13.74
C ILE A 35 -11.02 -25.09 -14.87
N PRO A 36 -11.94 -26.03 -15.09
CA PRO A 36 -11.80 -27.00 -16.18
C PRO A 36 -11.80 -26.28 -17.54
N PRO A 37 -11.10 -26.83 -18.55
CA PRO A 37 -11.08 -26.21 -19.86
C PRO A 37 -12.49 -26.21 -20.47
N THR A 38 -12.89 -25.07 -21.03
CA THR A 38 -14.14 -24.94 -21.79
C THR A 38 -13.86 -25.04 -23.28
N TYR A 39 -14.69 -25.83 -23.95
CA TYR A 39 -14.65 -26.06 -25.39
C TYR A 39 -15.94 -25.52 -26.02
N ILE A 40 -15.81 -24.88 -27.18
CA ILE A 40 -16.94 -24.35 -27.94
C ILE A 40 -16.97 -25.03 -29.30
N ALA A 41 -18.02 -25.81 -29.56
CA ALA A 41 -18.33 -26.34 -30.89
C ALA A 41 -19.35 -25.43 -31.59
N LYS A 42 -19.20 -25.27 -32.91
CA LYS A 42 -20.09 -24.44 -33.72
C LYS A 42 -20.59 -25.22 -34.93
N ALA A 43 -21.89 -25.35 -35.04
CA ALA A 43 -22.56 -25.90 -36.21
C ALA A 43 -23.48 -24.83 -36.81
N THR A 44 -23.68 -24.84 -38.13
CA THR A 44 -24.49 -23.81 -38.79
C THR A 44 -25.62 -24.41 -39.60
N LEU A 45 -26.75 -23.70 -39.63
CA LEU A 45 -27.93 -24.01 -40.41
C LEU A 45 -28.22 -22.84 -41.34
N LEU A 46 -28.25 -23.11 -42.63
CA LEU A 46 -28.52 -22.14 -43.69
C LEU A 46 -29.92 -22.40 -44.24
N THR A 47 -30.74 -21.37 -44.36
CA THR A 47 -32.10 -21.51 -44.93
C THR A 47 -32.45 -20.37 -45.87
N ASN A 48 -33.23 -20.66 -46.92
CA ASN A 48 -33.80 -19.62 -47.77
C ASN A 48 -35.14 -19.07 -47.25
N GLY A 49 -35.74 -19.69 -46.23
CA GLY A 49 -37.05 -19.33 -45.68
C GLY A 49 -37.02 -18.22 -44.62
N ASP A 50 -37.97 -18.25 -43.69
CA ASP A 50 -38.08 -17.31 -42.57
C ASP A 50 -37.04 -17.66 -41.49
N ILE A 51 -36.02 -16.81 -41.40
CA ILE A 51 -34.89 -16.99 -40.50
C ILE A 51 -35.25 -16.75 -39.03
N ALA A 52 -36.28 -15.93 -38.74
CA ALA A 52 -36.72 -15.68 -37.38
C ALA A 52 -37.41 -16.93 -36.82
N LEU A 53 -38.24 -17.57 -37.65
CA LEU A 53 -38.88 -18.84 -37.31
C LEU A 53 -37.83 -19.96 -37.12
N ALA A 54 -36.91 -20.12 -38.06
CA ALA A 54 -35.82 -21.10 -37.94
C ALA A 54 -34.92 -20.83 -36.72
N GLY A 55 -34.66 -19.56 -36.40
CA GLY A 55 -33.90 -19.15 -35.22
C GLY A 55 -34.60 -19.52 -33.91
N GLY A 56 -35.93 -19.42 -33.87
CA GLY A 56 -36.76 -19.84 -32.75
C GLY A 56 -36.65 -21.35 -32.48
N TYR A 57 -36.79 -22.19 -33.51
CA TYR A 57 -36.60 -23.64 -33.39
C TYR A 57 -35.17 -23.99 -32.95
N ALA A 58 -34.17 -23.36 -33.57
CA ALA A 58 -32.77 -23.57 -33.19
C ALA A 58 -32.48 -23.21 -31.73
N GLN A 59 -33.07 -22.13 -31.21
CA GLN A 59 -32.89 -21.76 -29.80
C GLN A 59 -33.65 -22.70 -28.85
N ASN A 60 -34.83 -23.18 -29.23
CA ASN A 60 -35.58 -24.16 -28.46
C ASN A 60 -34.79 -25.48 -28.35
N GLU A 61 -34.33 -25.99 -29.48
CA GLU A 61 -33.52 -27.22 -29.50
C GLU A 61 -32.19 -27.03 -28.77
N ALA A 62 -31.54 -25.86 -28.90
CA ALA A 62 -30.32 -25.57 -28.14
C ALA A 62 -30.55 -25.69 -26.63
N SER A 63 -31.72 -25.27 -26.13
CA SER A 63 -32.10 -25.47 -24.73
C SER A 63 -32.42 -26.93 -24.39
N THR A 64 -33.04 -27.68 -25.31
CA THR A 64 -33.33 -29.14 -25.16
C THR A 64 -32.05 -29.97 -25.04
N PHE A 65 -31.01 -29.61 -25.79
CA PHE A 65 -29.69 -30.24 -25.80
C PHE A 65 -28.71 -29.65 -24.79
N SER A 66 -29.11 -28.61 -24.03
CA SER A 66 -28.33 -28.05 -22.91
C SER A 66 -28.39 -28.95 -21.67
N LYS A 67 -27.69 -30.09 -21.73
CA LYS A 67 -27.70 -31.12 -20.67
C LYS A 67 -26.27 -31.54 -20.32
N ASN A 68 -26.10 -32.13 -19.13
CA ASN A 68 -24.82 -32.69 -18.65
C ASN A 68 -23.63 -31.70 -18.66
N GLY A 69 -23.88 -30.43 -18.33
CA GLY A 69 -22.82 -29.40 -18.26
C GLY A 69 -22.39 -28.84 -19.62
N ILE A 70 -23.22 -29.04 -20.65
CA ILE A 70 -23.10 -28.39 -21.96
C ILE A 70 -24.22 -27.37 -22.07
N GLU A 71 -23.88 -26.13 -22.43
CA GLU A 71 -24.81 -25.02 -22.64
C GLU A 71 -24.90 -24.72 -24.15
N GLY A 72 -26.12 -24.81 -24.67
CA GLY A 72 -26.46 -24.56 -26.07
C GLY A 72 -27.06 -23.18 -26.24
N SER A 73 -26.54 -22.41 -27.20
CA SER A 73 -27.11 -21.12 -27.62
C SER A 73 -27.19 -21.02 -29.14
N SER A 74 -28.15 -20.24 -29.64
CA SER A 74 -28.32 -19.97 -31.06
C SER A 74 -28.09 -18.49 -31.35
N THR A 75 -27.44 -18.18 -32.48
CA THR A 75 -27.26 -16.81 -32.97
C THR A 75 -27.64 -16.74 -34.44
N THR A 76 -28.53 -15.81 -34.78
CA THR A 76 -29.08 -15.68 -36.13
C THR A 76 -28.43 -14.51 -36.89
N ASP A 77 -27.90 -14.79 -38.08
CA ASP A 77 -27.39 -13.81 -39.03
C ASP A 77 -28.38 -13.63 -40.18
N THR A 78 -29.14 -12.53 -40.12
CA THR A 78 -30.20 -12.22 -41.09
C THR A 78 -29.65 -11.88 -42.48
N ALA A 79 -28.43 -11.37 -42.59
CA ALA A 79 -27.84 -10.95 -43.87
C ALA A 79 -27.44 -12.15 -44.72
N TYR A 80 -26.87 -13.18 -44.10
CA TYR A 80 -26.45 -14.41 -44.79
C TYR A 80 -27.47 -15.55 -44.71
N LYS A 81 -28.60 -15.31 -44.04
CA LYS A 81 -29.60 -16.33 -43.72
C LYS A 81 -29.05 -17.57 -43.02
N THR A 82 -28.11 -17.35 -42.11
CA THR A 82 -27.40 -18.40 -41.38
C THR A 82 -27.74 -18.35 -39.90
N ILE A 83 -27.98 -19.50 -39.30
CA ILE A 83 -28.13 -19.68 -37.86
C ILE A 83 -26.91 -20.43 -37.36
N THR A 84 -26.20 -19.87 -36.40
CA THR A 84 -25.04 -20.49 -35.76
C THR A 84 -25.44 -21.02 -34.40
N ILE A 85 -25.34 -22.33 -34.23
CA ILE A 85 -25.57 -23.00 -32.96
C ILE A 85 -24.22 -23.20 -32.29
N LYS A 86 -24.13 -22.78 -31.03
CA LYS A 86 -22.94 -22.91 -30.19
C LYS A 86 -23.26 -23.85 -29.04
N ALA A 87 -22.42 -24.86 -28.86
CA ALA A 87 -22.43 -25.71 -27.67
C ALA A 87 -21.13 -25.47 -26.90
N GLU A 88 -21.24 -25.05 -25.64
CA GLU A 88 -20.12 -24.77 -24.75
C GLU A 88 -20.13 -25.72 -23.55
N GLY A 89 -18.99 -26.35 -23.24
CA GLY A 89 -18.90 -27.27 -22.11
C GLY A 89 -17.49 -27.80 -21.90
N SER A 90 -17.30 -28.63 -20.87
CA SER A 90 -15.99 -29.21 -20.55
C SER A 90 -15.64 -30.47 -21.35
N ASP A 91 -16.61 -31.06 -22.06
CA ASP A 91 -16.40 -32.26 -22.89
C ASP A 91 -16.25 -31.89 -24.37
N TYR A 92 -15.06 -32.11 -24.92
CA TYR A 92 -14.75 -31.85 -26.33
C TYR A 92 -15.68 -32.60 -27.29
N GLY A 93 -15.90 -33.90 -27.05
CA GLY A 93 -16.73 -34.74 -27.93
C GLY A 93 -18.21 -34.44 -27.73
N GLY A 94 -18.63 -34.26 -26.48
CA GLY A 94 -20.00 -33.88 -26.11
C GLY A 94 -20.45 -32.57 -26.73
N CYS A 95 -19.60 -31.53 -26.77
CA CYS A 95 -19.95 -30.25 -27.41
C CYS A 95 -20.19 -30.40 -28.91
N ILE A 96 -19.36 -31.18 -29.61
CA ILE A 96 -19.53 -31.46 -31.04
C ILE A 96 -20.85 -32.21 -31.27
N ALA A 97 -21.10 -33.26 -30.50
CA ALA A 97 -22.32 -34.05 -30.59
C ALA A 97 -23.58 -33.21 -30.31
N ALA A 98 -23.54 -32.37 -29.27
CA ALA A 98 -24.64 -31.49 -28.90
C ALA A 98 -24.92 -30.43 -29.98
N ALA A 99 -23.89 -29.77 -30.53
CA ALA A 99 -24.06 -28.80 -31.60
C ALA A 99 -24.67 -29.44 -32.87
N ASN A 100 -24.18 -30.62 -33.25
CA ASN A 100 -24.67 -31.33 -34.44
C ASN A 100 -26.09 -31.86 -34.24
N ALA A 101 -26.39 -32.47 -33.09
CA ALA A 101 -27.73 -32.93 -32.76
C ALA A 101 -28.75 -31.77 -32.74
N THR A 102 -28.35 -30.62 -32.19
CA THR A 102 -29.19 -29.42 -32.17
C THR A 102 -29.45 -28.88 -33.58
N VAL A 103 -28.43 -28.80 -34.44
CA VAL A 103 -28.61 -28.35 -35.83
C VAL A 103 -29.50 -29.30 -36.62
N LEU A 104 -29.37 -30.61 -36.41
CA LEU A 104 -30.19 -31.61 -37.10
C LEU A 104 -31.64 -31.58 -36.63
N ALA A 105 -31.89 -31.52 -35.32
CA ALA A 105 -33.24 -31.39 -34.76
C ALA A 105 -33.92 -30.10 -35.21
N ALA A 106 -33.21 -28.97 -35.13
CA ALA A 106 -33.73 -27.68 -35.57
C ALA A 106 -34.02 -27.64 -37.08
N ALA A 107 -33.21 -28.33 -37.89
CA ALA A 107 -33.48 -28.46 -39.33
C ALA A 107 -34.73 -29.27 -39.60
N GLU A 108 -34.98 -30.34 -38.83
CA GLU A 108 -36.15 -31.20 -39.02
C GLU A 108 -37.43 -30.51 -38.58
N ASP A 109 -37.47 -29.92 -37.37
CA ASP A 109 -38.62 -29.16 -36.88
C ASP A 109 -39.00 -28.03 -37.83
N TYR A 110 -37.99 -27.37 -38.40
CA TYR A 110 -38.20 -26.29 -39.36
C TYR A 110 -38.66 -26.81 -40.74
N ARG A 111 -38.25 -28.01 -41.18
CA ARG A 111 -38.78 -28.67 -42.40
C ARG A 111 -40.24 -29.05 -42.25
N GLU A 112 -40.63 -29.59 -41.09
CA GLU A 112 -42.02 -29.92 -40.79
C GLU A 112 -42.91 -28.68 -40.79
N ALA A 113 -42.41 -27.57 -40.23
CA ALA A 113 -43.12 -26.30 -40.21
C ALA A 113 -43.16 -25.57 -41.57
N ASN A 114 -42.17 -25.80 -42.46
CA ASN A 114 -42.05 -25.09 -43.73
C ASN A 114 -41.46 -25.96 -44.87
N VAL A 115 -42.31 -26.79 -45.47
CA VAL A 115 -41.98 -27.80 -46.50
C VAL A 115 -41.33 -27.21 -47.78
N GLN A 116 -41.48 -25.92 -48.06
CA GLN A 116 -40.89 -25.27 -49.24
C GLN A 116 -39.50 -24.67 -49.01
N ALA A 117 -39.01 -24.65 -47.77
CA ALA A 117 -37.70 -24.08 -47.45
C ALA A 117 -36.56 -25.04 -47.81
N SER A 118 -35.57 -24.55 -48.54
CA SER A 118 -34.29 -25.23 -48.70
C SER A 118 -33.43 -24.97 -47.46
N ILE A 119 -32.98 -26.05 -46.82
CA ILE A 119 -32.19 -26.02 -45.59
C ILE A 119 -30.93 -26.83 -45.80
N SER A 120 -29.79 -26.22 -45.56
CA SER A 120 -28.47 -26.85 -45.60
C SER A 120 -27.80 -26.72 -44.25
N THR A 121 -27.23 -27.81 -43.75
CA THR A 121 -26.57 -27.86 -42.44
C THR A 121 -25.08 -28.09 -42.63
N ASN A 122 -24.27 -27.40 -41.83
CA ASN A 122 -22.83 -27.64 -41.74
C ASN A 122 -22.50 -28.03 -40.30
N GLU A 123 -22.07 -29.27 -40.14
CA GLU A 123 -21.78 -29.87 -38.84
C GLU A 123 -20.43 -29.39 -38.30
N ALA A 124 -20.33 -29.31 -36.97
CA ALA A 124 -19.08 -29.10 -36.26
C ALA A 124 -18.18 -30.33 -36.42
N ILE A 125 -16.93 -30.11 -36.83
CA ILE A 125 -15.89 -31.15 -36.96
C ILE A 125 -14.88 -31.07 -35.80
N SER A 126 -14.74 -29.90 -35.18
CA SER A 126 -13.85 -29.63 -34.06
C SER A 126 -14.49 -28.65 -33.08
N ALA A 127 -14.00 -28.64 -31.84
CA ALA A 127 -14.34 -27.63 -30.83
C ALA A 127 -13.10 -26.76 -30.54
N ASP A 128 -13.30 -25.45 -30.44
CA ASP A 128 -12.24 -24.51 -30.09
C ASP A 128 -12.06 -24.45 -28.57
N ASN A 129 -10.82 -24.29 -28.09
CA ASN A 129 -10.56 -24.04 -26.68
C ASN A 129 -10.88 -22.57 -26.35
N ALA A 130 -11.93 -22.36 -25.54
CA ALA A 130 -12.39 -21.04 -25.12
C ALA A 130 -11.94 -20.67 -23.70
N SER A 131 -11.04 -21.47 -23.11
CA SER A 131 -10.55 -21.25 -21.75
C SER A 131 -9.89 -19.87 -21.60
N PRO A 132 -10.09 -19.18 -20.46
CA PRO A 132 -9.38 -17.95 -20.17
C PRO A 132 -7.87 -18.18 -20.31
N SER A 133 -7.21 -17.38 -21.14
CA SER A 133 -5.78 -17.53 -21.34
C SER A 133 -5.05 -17.12 -20.05
N ILE A 134 -4.41 -18.10 -19.39
CA ILE A 134 -3.69 -17.94 -18.12
C ILE A 134 -2.81 -16.68 -18.15
N TRP A 135 -2.04 -16.48 -19.22
CA TRP A 135 -1.16 -15.31 -19.35
C TRP A 135 -1.90 -13.97 -19.26
N ARG A 136 -3.04 -13.79 -19.95
CA ARG A 136 -3.78 -12.51 -19.93
C ARG A 136 -4.43 -12.27 -18.56
N THR A 137 -4.99 -13.30 -17.94
CA THR A 137 -5.61 -13.19 -16.60
C THR A 137 -4.57 -12.90 -15.54
N THR A 138 -3.41 -13.57 -15.59
CA THR A 138 -2.29 -13.32 -14.68
C THR A 138 -1.74 -11.91 -14.86
N LEU A 139 -1.59 -11.42 -16.09
CA LEU A 139 -1.14 -10.07 -16.36
C LEU A 139 -2.12 -9.01 -15.83
N MET A 140 -3.42 -9.21 -16.06
CA MET A 140 -4.48 -8.32 -15.54
C MET A 140 -4.47 -8.30 -14.00
N ALA A 141 -4.33 -9.47 -13.37
CA ALA A 141 -4.26 -9.60 -11.92
C ALA A 141 -3.02 -8.93 -11.33
N LEU A 142 -1.88 -8.97 -12.03
CA LEU A 142 -0.66 -8.28 -11.62
C LEU A 142 -0.85 -6.76 -11.60
N PHE A 143 -1.46 -6.18 -12.65
CA PHE A 143 -1.76 -4.75 -12.69
C PHE A 143 -2.80 -4.33 -11.63
N ALA A 144 -3.85 -5.13 -11.46
CA ALA A 144 -4.84 -4.90 -10.42
C ALA A 144 -4.21 -4.96 -9.02
N GLY A 145 -3.35 -5.95 -8.76
CA GLY A 145 -2.62 -6.07 -7.50
C GLY A 145 -1.67 -4.90 -7.26
N LEU A 146 -1.02 -4.37 -8.30
CA LEU A 146 -0.16 -3.19 -8.18
C LEU A 146 -0.96 -1.95 -7.79
N PHE A 147 -2.14 -1.77 -8.39
CA PHE A 147 -3.04 -0.68 -8.03
C PHE A 147 -3.48 -0.77 -6.57
N VAL A 148 -3.91 -1.95 -6.12
CA VAL A 148 -4.28 -2.19 -4.72
C VAL A 148 -3.12 -1.89 -3.78
N ALA A 149 -1.89 -2.31 -4.12
CA ALA A 149 -0.70 -2.04 -3.32
C ALA A 149 -0.46 -0.53 -3.15
N ILE A 150 -0.58 0.24 -4.24
CA ILE A 150 -0.44 1.70 -4.20
C ILE A 150 -1.53 2.34 -3.33
N CYS A 151 -2.78 1.91 -3.49
CA CYS A 151 -3.91 2.40 -2.66
C CYS A 151 -3.67 2.15 -1.17
N LEU A 152 -3.23 0.95 -0.79
CA LEU A 152 -2.91 0.60 0.59
C LEU A 152 -1.80 1.48 1.16
N ILE A 153 -0.76 1.73 0.38
CA ILE A 153 0.37 2.57 0.78
C ILE A 153 -0.08 4.02 1.01
N VAL A 154 -0.92 4.57 0.13
CA VAL A 154 -1.49 5.92 0.30
C VAL A 154 -2.38 5.98 1.54
N LEU A 155 -3.18 4.94 1.79
CA LEU A 155 -4.02 4.86 2.99
C LEU A 155 -3.18 4.87 4.28
N ILE A 156 -2.09 4.09 4.31
CA ILE A 156 -1.13 4.10 5.44
C ILE A 156 -0.55 5.50 5.65
N ASP A 157 -0.22 6.22 4.59
CA ASP A 157 0.33 7.57 4.69
C ASP A 157 -0.68 8.58 5.26
N ILE A 158 -1.95 8.48 4.85
CA ILE A 158 -3.02 9.35 5.35
C ILE A 158 -3.31 9.07 6.83
N LEU A 159 -3.32 7.80 7.23
CA LEU A 159 -3.60 7.41 8.61
C LEU A 159 -2.43 7.76 9.55
N LYS A 160 -1.20 7.38 9.17
CA LYS A 160 -0.02 7.57 10.02
C LYS A 160 0.56 8.98 9.93
N THR A 161 0.41 9.68 8.80
CA THR A 161 1.04 10.99 8.53
C THR A 161 2.52 11.05 8.97
N PRO A 162 3.37 10.13 8.50
CA PRO A 162 4.75 10.02 8.97
C PRO A 162 5.59 11.24 8.59
N ILE A 163 6.62 11.53 9.38
CA ILE A 163 7.65 12.53 9.07
C ILE A 163 8.62 11.95 8.03
N LYS A 164 8.77 12.59 6.86
CA LYS A 164 9.59 12.12 5.72
C LYS A 164 10.77 13.03 5.38
N SER A 165 10.74 14.28 5.85
CA SER A 165 11.82 15.25 5.63
C SER A 165 11.85 16.33 6.71
N LYS A 166 12.92 17.11 6.69
CA LYS A 166 13.07 18.31 7.53
C LYS A 166 11.93 19.32 7.31
N SER A 167 11.51 19.49 6.05
CA SER A 167 10.39 20.37 5.70
C SER A 167 9.06 19.93 6.34
N ASP A 168 8.86 18.62 6.57
CA ASP A 168 7.66 18.13 7.25
C ASP A 168 7.64 18.55 8.74
N ILE A 169 8.82 18.65 9.35
CA ILE A 169 8.99 19.09 10.73
C ILE A 169 8.72 20.58 10.84
N GLU A 170 9.36 21.37 9.98
CA GLU A 170 9.19 22.83 9.94
C GLU A 170 7.72 23.20 9.68
N ALA A 171 7.05 22.49 8.76
CA ALA A 171 5.64 22.74 8.46
C ALA A 171 4.67 22.28 9.58
N ALA A 172 5.02 21.25 10.36
CA ALA A 172 4.14 20.70 11.40
C ALA A 172 4.32 21.38 12.76
N ALA A 173 5.56 21.73 13.11
CA ALA A 173 5.92 22.28 14.42
C ALA A 173 6.14 23.79 14.39
N ASP A 174 6.36 24.39 13.20
CA ASP A 174 6.82 25.79 13.09
C ASP A 174 8.07 26.02 13.97
N LEU A 175 8.99 25.06 13.92
CA LEU A 175 10.25 25.03 14.65
C LEU A 175 11.40 24.72 13.69
N PRO A 176 12.58 25.34 13.88
CA PRO A 176 13.75 25.08 13.05
C PRO A 176 14.30 23.66 13.29
N VAL A 177 14.78 23.03 12.22
CA VAL A 177 15.55 21.79 12.34
C VAL A 177 17.00 22.11 12.66
N ILE A 178 17.37 21.95 13.93
CA ILE A 178 18.68 22.33 14.48
C ILE A 178 19.77 21.28 14.26
N GLY A 179 19.39 20.06 13.86
CA GLY A 179 20.33 18.98 13.65
C GLY A 179 19.76 17.85 12.82
N THR A 180 20.64 17.03 12.25
CA THR A 180 20.24 15.80 11.55
C THR A 180 21.21 14.70 11.91
N ILE A 181 20.69 13.56 12.34
CA ILE A 181 21.49 12.41 12.77
C ILE A 181 21.21 11.24 11.79
N PRO A 182 22.25 10.54 11.30
CA PRO A 182 23.66 10.77 11.56
C PRO A 182 24.20 12.00 10.82
N ASN A 183 25.22 12.63 11.37
CA ASN A 183 25.99 13.69 10.71
C ASN A 183 27.46 13.28 10.58
N ARG A 184 28.19 13.86 9.63
CA ARG A 184 29.64 13.66 9.50
C ARG A 184 30.44 14.39 10.58
N ASP A 185 29.87 15.46 11.13
CA ASP A 185 30.57 16.38 12.03
C ASP A 185 30.43 15.98 13.51
N ARG A 186 30.10 14.72 13.84
CA ARG A 186 30.00 14.19 15.23
C ARG A 186 29.25 15.11 16.21
N GLY A 187 28.12 15.65 15.79
CA GLY A 187 27.30 16.55 16.61
C GLY A 187 27.78 18.01 16.73
N GLU A 188 28.92 18.42 16.17
CA GLU A 188 29.44 19.80 16.28
C GLU A 188 28.45 20.85 15.75
N ARG A 189 27.81 20.57 14.60
CA ARG A 189 26.75 21.44 14.04
C ARG A 189 25.55 21.57 14.97
N LEU A 190 25.16 20.47 15.63
CA LEU A 190 24.04 20.48 16.58
C LEU A 190 24.40 21.36 17.78
N LEU A 191 25.60 21.18 18.33
CA LEU A 191 26.09 21.99 19.45
C LEU A 191 26.20 23.48 19.08
N ALA A 192 26.72 23.80 17.90
CA ALA A 192 26.82 25.19 17.43
C ALA A 192 25.45 25.84 17.33
N ASN A 193 24.47 25.15 16.74
CA ASN A 193 23.10 25.66 16.64
C ASN A 193 22.46 25.88 18.03
N ILE A 194 22.66 24.95 18.98
CA ILE A 194 22.20 25.13 20.37
C ILE A 194 22.80 26.39 20.99
N ARG A 195 24.11 26.62 20.81
CA ARG A 195 24.80 27.82 21.32
C ARG A 195 24.38 29.11 20.63
N PHE A 196 23.88 29.05 19.40
CA PHE A 196 23.34 30.23 18.71
C PHE A 196 21.91 30.56 19.11
N ILE A 197 21.17 29.57 19.61
CA ILE A 197 19.81 29.74 20.09
C ILE A 197 19.80 30.28 21.53
N CYS A 198 20.76 29.85 22.36
CA CYS A 198 20.89 30.34 23.72
C CYS A 198 21.83 31.56 23.78
N ASP A 199 21.38 32.66 24.40
CA ASP A 199 22.22 33.84 24.65
C ASP A 199 23.38 33.53 25.62
N GLU A 200 23.14 32.60 26.56
CA GLU A 200 24.10 32.09 27.53
C GLU A 200 24.32 30.58 27.34
N PRO A 201 25.51 30.03 27.66
CA PRO A 201 25.75 28.60 27.52
C PRO A 201 24.77 27.81 28.42
N PRO A 202 23.94 26.91 27.86
CA PRO A 202 22.92 26.21 28.64
C PRO A 202 23.58 25.27 29.65
N SER A 203 23.15 25.34 30.90
CA SER A 203 23.57 24.42 31.96
C SER A 203 22.78 23.11 31.90
N THR A 204 21.51 23.19 31.46
CA THR A 204 20.58 22.06 31.45
C THR A 204 19.87 21.97 30.09
N ILE A 205 19.99 20.81 29.44
CA ILE A 205 19.40 20.53 28.12
C ILE A 205 18.44 19.36 28.27
N ALA A 206 17.15 19.59 28.04
CA ALA A 206 16.15 18.51 27.99
C ALA A 206 16.00 18.00 26.56
N VAL A 207 16.15 16.69 26.36
CA VAL A 207 15.92 16.02 25.07
C VAL A 207 14.65 15.19 25.19
N VAL A 208 13.63 15.56 24.43
CA VAL A 208 12.31 14.93 24.47
C VAL A 208 12.00 14.24 23.13
N PRO A 209 11.74 12.93 23.13
CA PRO A 209 11.39 12.23 21.91
C PRO A 209 9.92 12.46 21.53
N VAL A 210 9.67 12.62 20.23
CA VAL A 210 8.30 12.71 19.69
C VAL A 210 7.56 11.38 19.79
N GLY A 211 8.30 10.27 19.65
CA GLY A 211 7.81 8.92 19.84
C GLY A 211 8.59 8.16 20.89
N LEU A 212 8.68 6.84 20.74
CA LEU A 212 9.33 5.95 21.72
C LEU A 212 10.86 5.88 21.56
N THR A 213 11.42 6.47 20.51
CA THR A 213 12.83 6.30 20.14
C THR A 213 13.47 7.61 19.71
N GLY A 214 14.77 7.76 19.95
CA GLY A 214 15.56 8.87 19.40
C GLY A 214 16.27 9.75 20.43
N SER A 215 15.74 9.85 21.65
CA SER A 215 16.33 10.65 22.73
C SER A 215 17.74 10.16 23.08
N THR A 216 17.94 8.85 23.23
CA THR A 216 19.25 8.25 23.54
C THR A 216 20.33 8.60 22.51
N LEU A 217 19.99 8.55 21.22
CA LEU A 217 20.90 8.86 20.11
C LEU A 217 21.28 10.33 20.09
N THR A 218 20.29 11.21 20.23
CA THR A 218 20.51 12.66 20.30
C THR A 218 21.35 13.04 21.53
N CYS A 219 21.06 12.45 22.69
CA CYS A 219 21.86 12.64 23.90
C CYS A 219 23.30 12.17 23.73
N ALA A 220 23.52 11.01 23.09
CA ALA A 220 24.86 10.47 22.84
C ALA A 220 25.69 11.40 21.93
N GLU A 221 25.14 11.81 20.78
CA GLU A 221 25.82 12.71 19.85
C GLU A 221 26.10 14.08 20.48
N LEU A 222 25.16 14.62 21.26
CA LEU A 222 25.35 15.89 21.95
C LEU A 222 26.42 15.79 23.05
N THR A 223 26.47 14.66 23.77
CA THR A 223 27.51 14.38 24.78
C THR A 223 28.87 14.38 24.12
N SER A 224 29.05 13.64 23.02
CA SER A 224 30.32 13.59 22.30
C SER A 224 30.75 14.97 21.79
N ALA A 225 29.82 15.78 21.28
CA ALA A 225 30.12 17.14 20.79
C ALA A 225 30.57 18.10 21.91
N LEU A 226 29.95 18.00 23.09
CA LEU A 226 30.29 18.81 24.26
C LEU A 226 31.64 18.39 24.87
N GLU A 227 31.89 17.08 24.99
CA GLU A 227 33.16 16.54 25.48
C GLU A 227 34.33 16.93 24.56
N HIS A 228 34.14 16.88 23.24
CA HIS A 228 35.11 17.40 22.26
C HIS A 228 35.40 18.89 22.45
N SER A 229 34.41 19.65 22.90
CA SER A 229 34.55 21.08 23.23
C SER A 229 35.14 21.33 24.61
N LYS A 230 35.66 20.29 25.29
CA LYS A 230 36.22 20.33 26.67
C LYS A 230 35.21 20.74 27.73
N VAL A 231 33.92 20.48 27.50
CA VAL A 231 32.86 20.69 28.48
C VAL A 231 32.53 19.36 29.15
N SER A 232 32.53 19.32 30.48
CA SER A 232 32.11 18.13 31.23
C SER A 232 30.60 17.96 31.10
N VAL A 233 30.16 16.74 30.79
CA VAL A 233 28.75 16.42 30.58
C VAL A 233 28.28 15.40 31.61
N SER A 234 27.09 15.62 32.17
CA SER A 234 26.36 14.62 32.95
C SER A 234 25.11 14.21 32.18
N ARG A 235 24.93 12.90 31.94
CA ARG A 235 23.70 12.36 31.35
C ARG A 235 22.80 11.83 32.46
N VAL A 236 21.56 12.28 32.48
CA VAL A 236 20.55 11.85 33.46
C VAL A 236 19.33 11.32 32.71
N GLN A 237 18.79 10.20 33.17
CA GLN A 237 17.53 9.67 32.65
C GLN A 237 16.35 10.30 33.39
N GLY A 238 15.44 10.93 32.65
CA GLY A 238 14.23 11.54 33.19
C GLY A 238 13.15 10.50 33.47
N ASN A 239 12.47 10.63 34.60
CA ASN A 239 11.33 9.78 34.94
C ASN A 239 10.05 10.33 34.25
N ALA A 240 9.27 9.45 33.60
CA ALA A 240 8.00 9.77 32.96
C ALA A 240 6.97 10.42 33.90
N HIS A 241 7.12 10.24 35.22
CA HIS A 241 6.21 10.77 36.25
C HIS A 241 6.89 11.79 37.17
N ALA A 242 8.01 12.38 36.76
CA ALA A 242 8.67 13.42 37.55
C ALA A 242 7.79 14.69 37.61
N GLU A 243 7.68 15.31 38.78
CA GLU A 243 7.00 16.61 38.96
C GLU A 243 7.97 17.80 38.88
N GLY A 244 9.25 17.56 38.56
CA GLY A 244 10.30 18.56 38.46
C GLY A 244 11.69 17.93 38.36
N PHE A 245 12.72 18.76 38.23
CA PHE A 245 14.12 18.38 38.13
C PHE A 245 14.79 18.44 39.51
N ASN A 246 14.85 17.30 40.20
CA ASN A 246 15.47 17.17 41.52
C ASN A 246 17.00 16.93 41.45
N HIS A 247 17.73 17.67 40.61
CA HIS A 247 19.19 17.53 40.51
C HIS A 247 19.88 18.89 40.66
N VAL A 248 20.99 18.90 41.38
CA VAL A 248 21.77 20.11 41.64
C VAL A 248 22.64 20.40 40.42
N SER A 249 22.43 21.52 39.74
CA SER A 249 23.30 21.99 38.67
C SER A 249 24.69 22.27 39.24
N LEU A 250 25.70 21.55 38.75
CA LEU A 250 27.09 21.75 39.15
C LEU A 250 27.74 22.81 38.23
N PRO A 251 28.46 23.80 38.79
CA PRO A 251 29.10 24.83 37.98
C PRO A 251 30.14 24.20 37.04
N GLY A 252 30.03 24.50 35.75
CA GLY A 252 30.94 24.00 34.71
C GLY A 252 30.58 22.63 34.11
N ILE A 253 29.50 21.99 34.56
CA ILE A 253 29.00 20.73 34.00
C ILE A 253 27.66 20.97 33.30
N VAL A 254 27.56 20.55 32.04
CA VAL A 254 26.29 20.59 31.30
C VAL A 254 25.53 19.29 31.55
N THR A 255 24.29 19.40 32.00
CA THR A 255 23.43 18.24 32.24
C THR A 255 22.48 18.01 31.08
N ILE A 256 22.56 16.84 30.44
CA ILE A 256 21.64 16.42 29.38
C ILE A 256 20.65 15.44 29.98
N ILE A 257 19.37 15.77 29.89
CA ILE A 257 18.28 14.96 30.43
C ILE A 257 17.60 14.23 29.29
N GLU A 258 17.69 12.91 29.34
CA GLU A 258 17.00 12.00 28.44
C GLU A 258 15.58 11.78 28.93
N CYS A 259 14.62 12.53 28.38
CA CYS A 259 13.24 12.47 28.83
C CYS A 259 12.53 11.23 28.27
N ALA A 260 11.60 10.69 29.06
CA ALA A 260 10.66 9.70 28.59
C ALA A 260 9.65 10.33 27.60
N PRO A 261 9.08 9.53 26.68
CA PRO A 261 8.03 10.00 25.77
C PRO A 261 6.78 10.48 26.51
N LEU A 262 6.09 11.49 25.96
CA LEU A 262 4.85 12.00 26.56
C LEU A 262 3.71 10.96 26.59
N SER A 263 3.81 9.92 25.77
CA SER A 263 2.87 8.79 25.80
C SER A 263 2.97 7.95 27.08
N GLU A 264 4.09 8.02 27.81
CA GLU A 264 4.31 7.28 29.07
C GLU A 264 3.99 8.14 30.31
N GLY A 265 3.98 9.47 30.18
CA GLY A 265 3.64 10.38 31.26
C GLY A 265 4.05 11.83 30.98
N VAL A 266 3.59 12.75 31.82
CA VAL A 266 3.79 14.21 31.68
C VAL A 266 5.12 14.71 32.26
N GLY A 267 5.97 13.82 32.79
CA GLY A 267 7.23 14.20 33.44
C GLY A 267 8.19 14.94 32.51
N ALA A 268 8.17 14.64 31.21
CA ALA A 268 8.93 15.37 30.21
C ALA A 268 8.54 16.86 30.15
N VAL A 269 7.27 17.22 30.39
CA VAL A 269 6.79 18.60 30.40
C VAL A 269 7.37 19.35 31.60
N TYR A 270 7.35 18.74 32.79
CA TYR A 270 7.92 19.33 34.00
C TYR A 270 9.43 19.54 33.88
N ILE A 271 10.15 18.51 33.40
CA ILE A 271 11.58 18.59 33.15
C ILE A 271 11.91 19.68 32.12
N ALA A 272 11.18 19.71 31.01
CA ALA A 272 11.39 20.69 29.94
C ALA A 272 11.12 22.13 30.38
N LYS A 273 10.20 22.34 31.33
CA LYS A 273 9.89 23.66 31.88
C LYS A 273 11.01 24.24 32.74
N GLU A 274 11.75 23.40 33.43
CA GLU A 274 12.87 23.80 34.28
C GLU A 274 14.20 23.84 33.54
N ALA A 275 14.31 23.18 32.38
CA ALA A 275 15.50 23.21 31.55
C ALA A 275 15.74 24.57 30.88
N ASP A 276 17.00 24.93 30.66
CA ASP A 276 17.39 26.18 29.97
C ASP A 276 16.94 26.15 28.50
N ILE A 277 17.04 24.97 27.88
CA ILE A 277 16.62 24.71 26.51
C ILE A 277 16.06 23.29 26.37
N THR A 278 14.96 23.18 25.64
CA THR A 278 14.34 21.90 25.29
C THR A 278 14.48 21.62 23.80
N ILE A 279 14.93 20.41 23.48
CA ILE A 279 15.13 19.92 22.13
C ILE A 279 14.21 18.74 21.89
N LEU A 280 13.46 18.78 20.79
CA LEU A 280 12.64 17.66 20.35
C LEU A 280 13.44 16.75 19.41
N CYS A 281 13.29 15.44 19.52
CA CYS A 281 13.85 14.50 18.56
C CYS A 281 12.75 13.76 17.80
N ALA A 282 12.82 13.82 16.46
CA ALA A 282 11.84 13.24 15.55
C ALA A 282 12.52 12.28 14.58
N THR A 283 12.00 11.05 14.50
CA THR A 283 12.53 9.95 13.70
C THR A 283 11.75 9.76 12.40
N GLU A 284 12.48 9.72 11.30
CA GLU A 284 11.96 9.48 9.95
C GLU A 284 11.15 8.18 9.90
N TRP A 285 9.95 8.22 9.30
CA TRP A 285 8.99 7.10 9.16
C TRP A 285 8.36 6.54 10.43
N ARG A 286 9.03 6.65 11.59
CA ARG A 286 8.51 6.17 12.87
C ARG A 286 7.53 7.16 13.47
N ASP A 287 7.94 8.43 13.54
CA ASP A 287 7.15 9.48 14.19
C ASP A 287 6.18 10.15 13.21
N SER A 288 5.08 10.66 13.76
CA SER A 288 4.02 11.31 12.98
C SER A 288 4.06 12.83 13.14
N ARG A 289 3.68 13.54 12.08
CA ARG A 289 3.54 15.01 12.10
C ARG A 289 2.49 15.46 13.11
N LYS A 290 1.41 14.67 13.28
CA LYS A 290 0.36 14.92 14.26
C LYS A 290 0.88 14.84 15.70
N ALA A 291 1.66 13.79 16.03
CA ALA A 291 2.25 13.66 17.35
C ALA A 291 3.23 14.80 17.65
N LEU A 292 4.07 15.17 16.68
CA LEU A 292 4.97 16.31 16.82
C LEU A 292 4.20 17.62 17.08
N ALA A 293 3.16 17.91 16.31
CA ALA A 293 2.35 19.11 16.49
C ALA A 293 1.68 19.13 17.87
N ALA A 294 1.14 18.01 18.34
CA ALA A 294 0.51 17.90 19.66
C ALA A 294 1.49 18.19 20.81
N ILE A 295 2.70 17.63 20.75
CA ILE A 295 3.74 17.88 21.76
C ILE A 295 4.16 19.35 21.76
N VAL A 296 4.30 19.96 20.57
CA VAL A 296 4.66 21.38 20.45
C VAL A 296 3.55 22.28 21.00
N GLU A 297 2.28 21.97 20.75
CA GLU A 297 1.14 22.69 21.34
C GLU A 297 1.14 22.60 22.87
N GLU A 298 1.38 21.41 23.42
CA GLU A 298 1.48 21.21 24.87
C GLU A 298 2.66 21.99 25.47
N PHE A 299 3.81 22.02 24.79
CA PHE A 299 4.98 22.73 25.27
C PHE A 299 4.82 24.25 25.17
N ARG A 300 4.16 24.75 24.11
CA ARG A 300 3.76 26.15 23.98
C ARG A 300 2.78 26.56 25.09
N PHE A 301 1.82 25.69 25.42
CA PHE A 301 0.90 25.91 26.54
C PHE A 301 1.63 26.00 27.88
N ALA A 302 2.60 25.12 28.14
CA ALA A 302 3.44 25.15 29.34
C ALA A 302 4.50 26.27 29.34
N LYS A 303 4.60 27.07 28.27
CA LYS A 303 5.60 28.15 28.08
C LYS A 303 7.04 27.66 28.17
N ILE A 304 7.31 26.47 27.63
CA ILE A 304 8.64 25.85 27.59
C ILE A 304 9.52 26.56 26.54
N LYS A 305 10.81 26.71 26.85
CA LYS A 305 11.83 27.24 25.92
C LYS A 305 12.24 26.18 24.89
N LEU A 306 11.52 26.15 23.77
CA LEU A 306 11.78 25.25 22.65
C LEU A 306 12.93 25.79 21.78
N GLY A 307 14.03 25.04 21.71
CA GLY A 307 15.18 25.38 20.86
C GLY A 307 15.02 24.94 19.41
N GLY A 308 14.37 23.79 19.19
CA GLY A 308 14.10 23.26 17.86
C GLY A 308 14.05 21.74 17.83
N VAL A 309 14.11 21.19 16.62
CA VAL A 309 13.93 19.74 16.39
C VAL A 309 15.19 19.12 15.78
N VAL A 310 15.61 17.99 16.32
CA VAL A 310 16.65 17.12 15.75
C VAL A 310 15.99 16.04 14.91
N PHE A 311 16.35 15.99 13.63
CA PHE A 311 15.82 15.00 12.69
C PHE A 311 16.69 13.75 12.63
N LEU A 312 16.17 12.61 13.09
CA LEU A 312 16.83 11.32 13.03
C LEU A 312 16.42 10.58 11.76
N THR A 313 17.38 10.30 10.88
CA THR A 313 17.12 9.57 9.63
C THR A 313 17.11 8.06 9.88
N SER A 314 16.23 7.35 9.18
CA SER A 314 16.03 5.89 9.35
C SER A 314 17.21 5.02 8.93
N ARG A 315 18.27 5.61 8.36
CA ARG A 315 19.48 4.91 7.90
C ARG A 315 20.42 4.48 9.02
N TYR A 316 20.12 4.82 10.28
CA TYR A 316 20.91 4.40 11.44
C TYR A 316 20.11 3.41 12.29
N PRO A 317 20.34 2.09 12.18
CA PRO A 317 19.71 1.14 13.08
C PRO A 317 20.27 1.34 14.51
N GLU A 318 19.40 1.47 15.51
CA GLU A 318 19.75 1.53 16.95
C GLU A 318 20.61 0.35 17.44
N LYS A 319 20.78 -0.70 16.63
CA LYS A 319 21.61 -1.88 16.92
C LYS A 319 23.12 -1.60 17.01
N SER A 320 23.62 -0.40 16.72
CA SER A 320 25.05 -0.09 16.80
C SER A 320 25.50 0.62 18.08
N LEU A 321 24.65 0.69 19.10
CA LEU A 321 24.94 1.37 20.38
C LEU A 321 24.87 0.43 21.61
N PHE A 322 24.85 -0.88 21.39
CA PHE A 322 25.08 -1.89 22.41
C PHE A 322 26.31 -2.72 22.05
#